data_AF-A0A1G1A2P0-F1
#
_entry.id   AF-A0A1G1A2P0-F1
#
_cell.length_a   1.000
_cell.length_b   1.000
_cell.length_c   1.000
_cell.angle_alpha   90.00
_cell.angle_beta   90.00
_cell.angle_gamma   90.00
#
_symmetry.space_group_name_H-M   'P 1'
#
loop_
_entity.id
_entity.type
_entity.pdbx_description
1 polymer ?
#
loop_
_entity_poly.entity_id
_entity_poly.type
_entity_poly.pdbx_seq_one_letter_code
_entity_poly.pdbx_strand_id
1 'polypeptide(L)' 'MNTKLLDEAKARVPSVPVLVNMVSKRVRQLNAGFRPMIKPEFPGEDKTDIALREIAQGKLIAEIDYSASAVNADE' A
#
# COMPACT_ATOMS: atom_id res chain seq x y z
N MET A 1 12.01 -6.82 -3.67
CA MET A 1 10.69 -7.30 -4.15
C MET A 1 10.60 -8.82 -4.15
N ASN A 2 9.92 -9.34 -3.14
CA ASN A 2 9.63 -10.76 -2.97
C ASN A 2 8.30 -11.13 -3.65
N THR A 3 8.32 -12.08 -4.59
CA THR A 3 7.14 -12.51 -5.36
C THR A 3 6.08 -13.19 -4.50
N LYS A 4 6.47 -13.87 -3.41
CA LYS A 4 5.54 -14.50 -2.49
C LYS A 4 4.66 -13.48 -1.77
N LEU A 5 5.26 -12.38 -1.32
CA LEU A 5 4.53 -11.27 -0.68
C LEU A 5 3.57 -10.58 -1.66
N LEU A 6 3.93 -10.54 -2.94
CA LEU A 6 3.05 -10.02 -3.99
C LEU A 6 1.80 -10.89 -4.16
N ASP A 7 1.95 -12.22 -4.20
CA ASP A 7 0.82 -13.14 -4.31
C ASP A 7 -0.11 -13.06 -3.08
N GLU A 8 0.47 -12.97 -1.88
CA GLU A 8 -0.29 -12.80 -0.63
C GLU A 8 -1.04 -11.46 -0.59
N ALA A 9 -0.39 -10.36 -1.02
CA ALA A 9 -1.03 -9.06 -1.10
C ALA A 9 -2.13 -9.03 -2.18
N LYS A 10 -1.94 -9.72 -3.31
CA LYS A 10 -2.94 -9.84 -4.39
C LYS A 10 -4.16 -10.65 -3.95
N ALA A 11 -3.98 -11.66 -3.10
CA ALA A 11 -5.10 -12.39 -2.50
C ALA A 11 -5.99 -11.46 -1.64
N ARG A 12 -5.39 -10.43 -1.02
CA ARG A 12 -6.12 -9.43 -0.22
C ARG A 12 -6.70 -8.29 -1.06
N VAL A 13 -5.95 -7.82 -2.07
CA VAL A 13 -6.34 -6.74 -2.97
C VAL A 13 -6.28 -7.26 -4.42
N PRO A 14 -7.38 -7.84 -4.94
CA PRO A 14 -7.38 -8.48 -6.26
C PRO A 14 -7.18 -7.50 -7.43
N SER A 15 -7.56 -6.24 -7.24
CA SER A 15 -7.39 -5.20 -8.25
C SER A 15 -5.93 -4.77 -8.32
N VAL A 16 -5.23 -5.22 -9.37
CA VAL A 16 -3.81 -4.89 -9.61
C VAL A 16 -3.55 -3.38 -9.65
N PRO A 17 -4.37 -2.54 -10.34
CA PRO A 17 -4.16 -1.09 -10.33
C PRO A 17 -4.24 -0.49 -8.91
N VAL A 18 -5.17 -0.96 -8.08
CA VAL A 18 -5.31 -0.51 -6.69
C VAL A 18 -4.10 -0.95 -5.86
N LEU A 19 -3.70 -2.21 -5.98
CA LEU A 19 -2.54 -2.76 -5.27
C LEU A 19 -1.26 -1.99 -5.59
N VAL A 20 -0.98 -1.72 -6.87
CA VAL A 20 0.18 -0.92 -7.30
C VAL A 20 0.15 0.46 -6.65
N ASN A 21 -1.01 1.14 -6.70
CA ASN A 21 -1.18 2.46 -6.09
C ASN A 21 -0.97 2.44 -4.57
N MET A 22 -1.48 1.43 -3.88
CA MET A 22 -1.30 1.25 -2.43
C MET A 22 0.17 1.09 -2.09
N VAL A 23 0.89 0.19 -2.77
CA VAL A 23 2.31 -0.06 -2.55
C VAL A 23 3.12 1.21 -2.83
N SER A 24 2.91 1.88 -3.97
CA SER A 24 3.64 3.11 -4.31
C SER A 24 3.41 4.23 -3.30
N LYS A 25 2.15 4.46 -2.88
CA LYS A 25 1.83 5.46 -1.85
C LYS A 25 2.49 5.10 -0.52
N ARG A 26 2.43 3.84 -0.11
CA ARG A 26 2.99 3.40 1.16
C ARG A 26 4.53 3.46 1.19
N VAL A 27 5.19 3.04 0.12
CA VAL A 27 6.66 3.15 0.00
C VAL A 27 7.11 4.60 0.10
N ARG A 28 6.38 5.56 -0.49
CA ARG A 28 6.66 7.00 -0.32
C ARG A 28 6.57 7.44 1.14
N GLN A 29 5.56 6.99 1.89
CA GLN A 29 5.45 7.30 3.33
C GLN A 29 6.63 6.72 4.12
N LEU A 30 7.00 5.46 3.87
CA LEU A 30 8.16 4.82 4.51
C LEU A 30 9.47 5.55 4.17
N ASN A 31 9.60 6.07 2.94
CA ASN A 31 10.70 6.93 2.53
C ASN A 31 10.71 8.28 3.25
N ALA A 32 9.54 8.84 3.54
CA ALA A 32 9.39 10.06 4.35
C ALA A 32 9.61 9.84 5.86
N GLY A 33 9.98 8.63 6.30
CA GLY A 33 10.28 8.33 7.71
C GLY A 33 9.08 7.88 8.53
N PHE A 34 7.93 7.61 7.90
CA PHE A 34 6.78 7.06 8.61
C PHE A 34 7.11 5.68 9.18
N ARG A 35 6.58 5.40 10.37
CA ARG A 35 6.80 4.12 11.04
C ARG A 35 6.13 2.97 10.26
N PRO A 36 6.83 1.84 10.06
CA PRO A 36 6.21 0.59 9.62
C PRO A 36 5.12 0.14 10.58
N MET A 37 3.99 -0.32 10.05
CA MET A 37 2.87 -0.89 10.82
C MET A 37 3.19 -2.30 11.31
N ILE A 38 4.14 -2.98 10.66
CA ILE A 38 4.64 -4.29 11.07
C ILE A 38 6.15 -4.17 11.30
N LYS A 39 6.65 -4.92 12.29
CA LYS A 39 8.09 -5.01 12.56
C LYS A 39 8.84 -5.50 11.32
N PRO A 40 9.88 -4.79 10.85
CA PRO A 40 10.78 -5.29 9.82
C PRO A 40 11.46 -6.59 10.26
N GLU A 41 11.66 -7.53 9.34
CA GLU A 41 12.30 -8.80 9.64
C GLU A 41 13.80 -8.62 9.92
N PHE A 42 14.44 -7.69 9.21
CA PHE A 42 15.85 -7.34 9.38
C PHE A 42 16.09 -5.84 9.15
N PRO A 43 17.18 -5.27 9.70
CA PRO A 43 17.56 -3.89 9.43
C PRO A 43 17.81 -3.66 7.94
N GLY A 44 17.18 -2.62 7.37
CA GLY A 44 17.34 -2.30 5.95
C GLY A 44 16.48 -3.12 4.98
N GLU A 45 15.45 -3.84 5.47
CA GLU A 45 14.45 -4.49 4.62
C GLU A 45 13.88 -3.51 3.57
N ASP A 46 13.69 -4.02 2.35
CA ASP A 46 13.11 -3.27 1.23
C ASP A 46 11.73 -2.75 1.64
N LYS A 47 11.52 -1.43 1.53
CA LYS A 47 10.25 -0.78 1.86
C LYS A 47 9.09 -1.31 1.03
N THR A 48 9.38 -1.81 -0.17
CA THR A 48 8.40 -2.48 -1.03
C THR A 48 7.90 -3.77 -0.36
N ASP A 49 8.81 -4.56 0.20
CA ASP A 49 8.48 -5.83 0.86
C ASP A 49 7.73 -5.57 2.18
N ILE A 50 8.12 -4.52 2.94
CA ILE A 50 7.38 -4.05 4.11
C ILE A 50 5.93 -3.66 3.71
N ALA A 51 5.77 -2.84 2.67
CA ALA A 51 4.45 -2.39 2.22
C ALA A 51 3.57 -3.55 1.74
N LEU A 52 4.12 -4.49 0.96
CA LEU A 52 3.39 -5.69 0.52
C LEU A 52 2.92 -6.53 1.71
N ARG A 53 3.77 -6.71 2.73
CA ARG A 53 3.44 -7.45 3.94
C ARG A 53 2.38 -6.75 4.81
N GLU A 54 2.42 -5.42 4.89
CA GLU A 54 1.37 -4.62 5.54
C GLU A 54 0.01 -4.80 4.86
N ILE A 55 -0.01 -4.86 3.53
CA ILE A 55 -1.22 -5.11 2.74
C ILE A 55 -1.70 -6.56 2.94
N ALA A 56 -0.80 -7.54 2.84
CA ALA A 56 -1.12 -8.96 3.03
C ALA A 56 -1.74 -9.24 4.42
N GLN A 57 -1.24 -8.59 5.48
CA GLN A 57 -1.79 -8.70 6.83
C GLN A 57 -3.03 -7.82 7.09
N GLY A 58 -3.50 -7.07 6.07
CA GLY A 58 -4.66 -6.20 6.18
C GLY A 58 -4.48 -5.01 7.13
N LYS A 59 -3.24 -4.58 7.38
CA LYS A 59 -2.93 -3.39 8.19
C LYS A 59 -3.11 -2.09 7.43
N LEU A 60 -3.09 -2.18 6.09
CA LEU A 60 -3.29 -1.06 5.19
C LEU A 60 -4.59 -1.27 4.38
N ILE A 61 -5.47 -0.26 4.40
CA ILE A 61 -6.77 -0.28 3.73
C ILE A 61 -6.76 0.79 2.63
N ALA A 62 -7.35 0.47 1.47
CA ALA A 62 -7.58 1.44 0.41
C ALA A 62 -9.00 1.99 0.54
N GLU A 63 -9.12 3.31 0.60
CA GLU A 63 -10.40 4.00 0.59
C GLU A 63 -10.49 4.85 -0.69
N ILE A 64 -11.67 4.85 -1.31
CA ILE A 64 -11.97 5.69 -2.46
C ILE A 64 -12.95 6.75 -1.97
N ASP A 65 -12.49 7.99 -1.97
CA ASP A 65 -13.33 9.14 -1.66
C ASP A 65 -13.97 9.65 -2.96
N TYR A 66 -15.29 9.46 -3.09
CA TYR A 66 -16.07 9.94 -4.23
C TYR A 66 -16.53 11.41 -4.07
N SER A 67 -16.34 12.02 -2.89
CA SER A 67 -16.81 13.39 -2.61
C SER A 67 -15.99 14.47 -3.34
N ALA A 68 -14.72 14.19 -3.64
CA ALA A 68 -13.82 15.12 -4.31
C ALA A 68 -14.20 15.40 -5.78
N SER A 69 -14.97 14.53 -6.43
CA SER A 69 -15.32 14.64 -7.84
C SER A 69 -16.55 15.52 -8.12
N ALA A 70 -17.33 15.86 -7.09
CA ALA A 70 -18.59 16.60 -7.24
C ALA A 70 -18.42 18.13 -7.29
N VAL A 71 -17.21 18.65 -7.08
CA VAL A 71 -16.97 20.10 -6.92
C VAL A 71 -16.76 20.85 -8.25
N ASN A 72 -16.60 20.14 -9.38
CA ASN A 72 -16.23 20.75 -10.67
C ASN A 72 -17.33 20.69 -11.74
N ALA A 73 -18.58 20.39 -11.39
CA ALA A 73 -19.67 20.25 -12.36
C ALA A 73 -20.56 21.50 -12.52
N ASP A 74 -20.35 22.54 -11.70
CA ASP A 74 -21.20 23.74 -11.65
C ASP A 74 -20.42 25.06 -11.86
N GLU A 75 -19.53 25.12 -12.86
CA GLU A 75 -18.93 26.39 -13.35
C GLU A 75 -18.95 26.49 -14.88
#